data_AF-A0A534H9X9-F1
#
_entry.id   AF-A0A534H9X9-F1
#
_cell.length_a   1.000
_cell.length_b   1.000
_cell.length_c   1.000
_cell.angle_alpha   90.00
_cell.angle_beta   90.00
_cell.angle_gamma   90.00
#
_symmetry.space_group_name_H-M   'P 1'
#
loop_
_entity.id
_entity.type
_entity.pdbx_description
1 polymer ?
#
loop_
_entity_poly.entity_id
_entity_poly.type
_entity_poly.pdbx_seq_one_letter_code
_entity_poly.pdbx_strand_id
1 'polypeptide(L)'
;MKIPVLVSLSASVILVHSATTLASGAPTDYSGRWEITTAFPGGSYVAGLNLVSEGNRYTGRGGYLVPGGIFPFKYTGLEAKDALHLQVLASDGKTAIGELVLTQKAGVLSGGGKLQDVPITVTARRPIARRAGSPTMHTFEPTIYYSTFSGANPPALHIFPGDTVRTKTLDAYGNDENGVHRTLAGNPQTGPFYVESAMVGDTIAVQFTKIRPNRDTAIQYRAVLGPRAVVPATYHQEMVQDWSHVWKLDRERGTATPEQPSEKLKGLTIKLAPMLGCVGVAPYQFQSANTSHLGQYGGNLDYNQIREGTTLYLPVYQAGALLTVGDGHAVQGDGEITGQGLEISMDVEFTVDLVRDQLLDQPWAENDEFIMVSGIGGSLSEALEFASAGLSNWLKSYYRLNSAEIATVLANSIHYDVAEVGDPEAHVVAKIPKSVLKQLPKPEPPSTMFCQAPWGCADN
;
A
#
# COMPACT_ATOMS: atom_id res chain seq x y z
N MET A 1 -71.57 38.45 47.08
CA MET A 1 -70.53 38.21 48.10
C MET A 1 -70.93 36.96 48.89
N LYS A 2 -70.32 35.81 48.56
CA LYS A 2 -70.31 34.52 49.29
C LYS A 2 -69.49 33.54 48.45
N ILE A 3 -68.36 33.09 48.98
CA ILE A 3 -67.50 32.05 48.41
C ILE A 3 -68.01 30.69 48.90
N PRO A 4 -67.97 29.64 48.06
CA PRO A 4 -67.68 28.31 48.58
C PRO A 4 -66.53 27.61 47.84
N VAL A 5 -65.73 26.96 48.67
CA VAL A 5 -64.59 26.08 48.37
C VAL A 5 -65.09 24.79 47.70
N LEU A 6 -64.39 24.32 46.67
CA LEU A 6 -64.54 22.95 46.17
C LEU A 6 -63.23 22.17 46.34
N VAL A 7 -63.35 21.05 47.04
CA VAL A 7 -62.33 20.04 47.30
C VAL A 7 -62.19 19.13 46.09
N SER A 8 -60.96 18.94 45.60
CA SER A 8 -60.62 18.03 44.51
C SER A 8 -60.33 16.62 45.07
N LEU A 9 -61.18 15.64 44.74
CA LEU A 9 -60.90 14.22 44.93
C LEU A 9 -60.09 13.67 43.75
N SER A 10 -58.93 13.10 44.04
CA SER A 10 -58.07 12.35 43.12
C SER A 10 -58.61 10.93 42.90
N ALA A 11 -58.88 10.57 41.64
CA ALA A 11 -59.22 9.21 41.22
C ALA A 11 -57.96 8.47 40.71
N SER A 12 -57.63 7.35 41.35
CA SER A 12 -56.57 6.44 40.93
C SER A 12 -57.02 5.60 39.74
N VAL A 13 -56.32 5.68 38.61
CA VAL A 13 -56.51 4.81 37.44
C VAL A 13 -55.53 3.64 37.54
N ILE A 14 -56.06 2.41 37.58
CA ILE A 14 -55.31 1.17 37.49
C ILE A 14 -54.95 0.95 36.01
N LEU A 15 -53.66 1.03 35.68
CA LEU A 15 -53.12 0.75 34.35
C LEU A 15 -52.85 -0.77 34.21
N VAL A 16 -53.71 -1.45 33.46
CA VAL A 16 -53.47 -2.82 33.00
C VAL A 16 -52.37 -2.78 31.94
N HIS A 17 -51.22 -3.38 32.24
CA HIS A 17 -50.11 -3.51 31.29
C HIS A 17 -50.45 -4.59 30.24
N SER A 18 -50.78 -4.16 29.03
CA SER A 18 -50.76 -5.02 27.84
C SER A 18 -49.30 -5.35 27.53
N ALA A 19 -48.91 -6.61 27.69
CA ALA A 19 -47.61 -7.09 27.26
C ALA A 19 -47.51 -7.00 25.73
N THR A 20 -46.86 -5.94 25.23
CA THR A 20 -46.33 -5.92 23.88
C THR A 20 -45.24 -6.96 23.79
N THR A 21 -45.52 -8.04 23.06
CA THR A 21 -44.53 -8.95 22.53
C THR A 21 -43.49 -8.14 21.76
N LEU A 22 -42.27 -8.07 22.30
CA LEU A 22 -41.09 -7.61 21.57
C LEU A 22 -40.90 -8.55 20.38
N ALA A 23 -41.34 -8.10 19.21
CA ALA A 23 -40.98 -8.73 17.95
C ALA A 23 -39.45 -8.63 17.78
N SER A 24 -38.87 -9.78 17.46
CA SER A 24 -37.55 -10.06 16.88
C SER A 24 -36.57 -8.89 16.74
N GLY A 25 -35.36 -9.08 17.27
CA GLY A 25 -34.20 -8.25 16.93
C GLY A 25 -34.07 -8.05 15.43
N ALA A 26 -33.54 -6.90 15.02
CA ALA A 26 -33.30 -6.58 13.62
C ALA A 26 -32.66 -7.78 12.89
N PRO A 27 -33.09 -8.12 11.67
CA PRO A 27 -32.51 -9.23 10.93
C PRO A 27 -30.99 -9.06 10.84
N THR A 28 -30.28 -10.18 11.00
CA THR A 28 -28.82 -10.20 10.98
C THR A 28 -28.34 -9.88 9.56
N ASP A 29 -27.85 -8.67 9.34
CA ASP A 29 -27.31 -8.29 8.03
C ASP A 29 -25.84 -8.72 7.90
N TYR A 30 -25.63 -9.79 7.11
CA TYR A 30 -24.31 -10.29 6.75
C TYR A 30 -23.68 -9.55 5.56
N SER A 31 -24.41 -8.65 4.90
CA SER A 31 -23.93 -7.96 3.70
C SER A 31 -22.85 -6.91 4.02
N GLY A 32 -22.17 -6.47 2.97
CA GLY A 32 -21.06 -5.53 3.01
C GLY A 32 -19.70 -6.20 3.19
N ARG A 33 -18.72 -5.37 3.51
CA ARG A 33 -17.31 -5.76 3.62
C ARG A 33 -16.95 -6.23 5.02
N TRP A 34 -16.12 -7.26 5.07
CA TRP A 34 -15.58 -7.89 6.26
C TRP A 34 -14.08 -8.11 6.11
N GLU A 35 -13.31 -7.83 7.15
CA GLU A 35 -11.98 -8.40 7.32
C GLU A 35 -12.17 -9.80 7.88
N ILE A 36 -11.80 -10.82 7.12
CA ILE A 36 -11.97 -12.23 7.47
C ILE A 36 -10.62 -12.85 7.81
N THR A 37 -10.52 -13.41 9.02
CA THR A 37 -9.43 -14.29 9.43
C THR A 37 -9.91 -15.73 9.33
N THR A 38 -9.27 -16.51 8.46
CA THR A 38 -9.51 -17.94 8.33
C THR A 38 -8.34 -18.69 8.95
N ALA A 39 -8.59 -19.48 9.98
CA ALA A 39 -7.60 -20.33 10.61
C ALA A 39 -7.81 -21.81 10.22
N PHE A 40 -6.70 -22.52 10.06
CA PHE A 40 -6.60 -23.92 9.67
C PHE A 40 -5.45 -24.56 10.47
N PRO A 41 -5.28 -25.90 10.48
CA PRO A 41 -4.29 -26.54 11.36
C PRO A 41 -2.84 -26.04 11.21
N GLY A 42 -2.47 -25.55 10.01
CA GLY A 42 -1.14 -25.03 9.71
C GLY A 42 -0.95 -23.52 9.89
N GLY A 43 -1.98 -22.77 10.28
CA GLY A 43 -1.86 -21.32 10.45
C GLY A 43 -3.17 -20.57 10.22
N SER A 44 -3.05 -19.30 9.83
CA SER A 44 -4.20 -18.47 9.46
C SER A 44 -3.84 -17.52 8.33
N TYR A 45 -4.84 -16.96 7.68
CA TYR A 45 -4.65 -15.84 6.77
C TYR A 45 -5.77 -14.81 6.98
N VAL A 46 -5.48 -13.56 6.63
CA VAL A 46 -6.43 -12.45 6.66
C VAL A 46 -6.71 -12.00 5.23
N ALA A 47 -7.98 -11.82 4.89
CA ALA A 47 -8.41 -11.33 3.58
C ALA A 47 -9.63 -10.40 3.72
N GLY A 48 -10.00 -9.72 2.65
CA GLY A 48 -11.31 -9.10 2.53
C GLY A 48 -12.38 -10.12 2.16
N LEU A 49 -13.61 -9.95 2.64
CA LEU A 49 -14.81 -10.65 2.17
C LEU A 49 -15.91 -9.62 1.93
N ASN A 50 -16.42 -9.52 0.70
CA ASN A 50 -17.57 -8.68 0.40
C ASN A 50 -18.78 -9.57 0.10
N LEU A 51 -19.88 -9.37 0.84
CA LEU A 51 -21.14 -10.09 0.69
C LEU A 51 -22.24 -9.15 0.20
N VAL A 52 -23.06 -9.61 -0.74
CA VAL A 52 -24.24 -8.92 -1.27
C VAL A 52 -25.45 -9.80 -1.00
N SER A 53 -26.53 -9.20 -0.49
CA SER A 53 -27.78 -9.89 -0.19
C SER A 53 -28.87 -9.62 -1.24
N GLU A 54 -29.65 -10.65 -1.54
CA GLU A 54 -30.91 -10.59 -2.28
C GLU A 54 -31.93 -11.44 -1.52
N GLY A 55 -32.70 -10.80 -0.62
CA GLY A 55 -33.54 -11.53 0.33
C GLY A 55 -32.70 -12.33 1.32
N ASN A 56 -32.93 -13.65 1.43
CA ASN A 56 -32.12 -14.55 2.25
C ASN A 56 -30.94 -15.16 1.49
N ARG A 57 -30.73 -14.80 0.22
CA ARG A 57 -29.62 -15.28 -0.60
C ARG A 57 -28.44 -14.33 -0.50
N TYR A 58 -27.26 -14.89 -0.32
CA TYR A 58 -26.02 -14.14 -0.27
C TYR A 58 -25.08 -14.61 -1.35
N THR A 59 -24.44 -13.66 -2.02
CA THR A 59 -23.31 -13.91 -2.91
C THR A 59 -22.13 -13.07 -2.46
N GLY A 60 -20.91 -13.46 -2.80
CA GLY A 60 -19.76 -12.69 -2.38
C GLY A 60 -18.46 -13.04 -3.06
N ARG A 61 -17.45 -12.25 -2.74
CA ARG A 61 -16.07 -12.43 -3.19
C ARG A 61 -15.11 -12.23 -2.03
N GLY A 62 -14.12 -13.11 -1.94
CA GLY A 62 -12.97 -13.00 -1.05
C GLY A 62 -11.80 -12.37 -1.79
N GLY A 63 -10.96 -11.67 -1.04
CA GLY A 63 -9.67 -11.16 -1.51
C GLY A 63 -8.69 -12.29 -1.81
N TYR A 64 -7.63 -11.98 -2.56
CA TYR A 64 -6.57 -12.92 -2.88
C TYR A 64 -5.79 -13.34 -1.64
N LEU A 65 -5.43 -14.62 -1.57
CA LEU A 65 -4.62 -15.13 -0.46
C LEU A 65 -3.11 -15.02 -0.69
N VAL A 66 -2.68 -14.90 -1.95
CA VAL A 66 -1.28 -14.90 -2.41
C VAL A 66 -1.14 -14.26 -3.79
N PRO A 67 0.03 -13.68 -4.13
CA PRO A 67 0.38 -13.34 -5.51
C PRO A 67 0.52 -14.63 -6.32
N GLY A 68 0.11 -14.61 -7.59
CA GLY A 68 0.19 -15.78 -8.46
C GLY A 68 -1.10 -16.58 -8.64
N GLY A 69 -2.27 -15.97 -8.44
CA GLY A 69 -3.48 -16.49 -9.10
C GLY A 69 -4.37 -17.41 -8.30
N ILE A 70 -3.93 -17.97 -7.16
CA ILE A 70 -4.54 -19.24 -6.80
C ILE A 70 -6.03 -19.09 -6.45
N PHE A 71 -6.49 -18.11 -5.64
CA PHE A 71 -7.94 -17.97 -5.39
C PHE A 71 -8.41 -16.57 -4.92
N PRO A 72 -9.16 -15.78 -5.71
CA PRO A 72 -10.29 -15.04 -5.16
C PRO A 72 -11.44 -16.03 -4.97
N PHE A 73 -11.82 -16.31 -3.73
CA PHE A 73 -12.97 -17.19 -3.50
C PHE A 73 -14.26 -16.49 -3.90
N LYS A 74 -15.17 -17.22 -4.52
CA LYS A 74 -16.55 -16.78 -4.68
C LYS A 74 -17.39 -17.47 -3.63
N TYR A 75 -18.42 -16.78 -3.15
CA TYR A 75 -19.31 -17.29 -2.12
C TYR A 75 -20.74 -17.26 -2.66
N THR A 76 -21.50 -18.30 -2.38
CA THR A 76 -22.95 -18.33 -2.61
C THR A 76 -23.60 -19.06 -1.45
N GLY A 77 -24.76 -18.61 -1.00
CA GLY A 77 -25.34 -19.19 0.20
C GLY A 77 -26.70 -18.64 0.56
N LEU A 78 -27.23 -19.19 1.65
CA LEU A 78 -28.53 -18.82 2.19
C LEU A 78 -28.40 -18.56 3.69
N GLU A 79 -29.12 -17.56 4.17
CA GLU A 79 -29.41 -17.40 5.58
C GLU A 79 -30.56 -18.33 5.97
N ALA A 80 -30.30 -19.17 6.96
CA ALA A 80 -31.28 -20.11 7.51
C ALA A 80 -30.98 -20.35 9.00
N LYS A 81 -32.03 -20.39 9.84
CA LYS A 81 -31.93 -20.72 11.27
C LYS A 81 -30.87 -19.89 12.02
N ASP A 82 -30.88 -18.56 11.82
CA ASP A 82 -29.98 -17.60 12.45
C ASP A 82 -28.48 -17.80 12.12
N ALA A 83 -28.19 -18.50 11.01
CA ALA A 83 -26.85 -18.70 10.49
C ALA A 83 -26.81 -18.45 8.98
N LEU A 84 -25.66 -17.97 8.52
CA LEU A 84 -25.32 -17.85 7.11
C LEU A 84 -24.58 -19.12 6.67
N HIS A 85 -25.18 -19.87 5.75
CA HIS A 85 -24.60 -21.05 5.15
C HIS A 85 -24.03 -20.68 3.78
N LEU A 86 -22.70 -20.61 3.67
CA LEU A 86 -21.99 -20.31 2.42
C LEU A 86 -21.35 -21.56 1.85
N GLN A 87 -21.49 -21.75 0.55
CA GLN A 87 -20.59 -22.57 -0.25
C GLN A 87 -19.43 -21.69 -0.73
N VAL A 88 -18.20 -22.19 -0.56
CA VAL A 88 -16.98 -21.57 -1.09
C VAL A 88 -16.69 -22.17 -2.45
N LEU A 89 -16.57 -21.31 -3.45
CA LEU A 89 -16.36 -21.65 -4.85
C LEU A 89 -14.95 -21.23 -5.28
N ALA A 90 -14.36 -22.01 -6.18
CA ALA A 90 -13.13 -21.64 -6.86
C ALA A 90 -13.33 -20.38 -7.74
N SER A 91 -12.23 -19.89 -8.33
CA SER A 91 -12.21 -18.69 -9.16
C SER A 91 -13.17 -18.76 -10.36
N ASP A 92 -13.43 -19.97 -10.89
CA ASP A 92 -14.42 -20.24 -11.94
C ASP A 92 -15.86 -19.91 -11.52
N GLY A 93 -16.13 -19.76 -10.21
CA GLY A 93 -17.46 -19.52 -9.65
C GLY A 93 -18.43 -20.68 -9.80
N LYS A 94 -17.94 -21.89 -10.08
CA LYS A 94 -18.76 -23.09 -10.32
C LYS A 94 -18.30 -24.26 -9.46
N THR A 95 -16.99 -24.44 -9.32
CA THR A 95 -16.42 -25.57 -8.59
C THR A 95 -16.51 -25.30 -7.09
N ALA A 96 -17.34 -26.09 -6.39
CA ALA A 96 -17.41 -26.05 -4.94
C ALA A 96 -16.15 -26.64 -4.33
N ILE A 97 -15.51 -25.88 -3.45
CA ILE A 97 -14.26 -26.26 -2.79
C ILE A 97 -14.37 -26.16 -1.27
N GLY A 98 -15.53 -25.79 -0.73
CA GLY A 98 -15.73 -25.75 0.72
C GLY A 98 -17.11 -25.25 1.12
N GLU A 99 -17.31 -25.23 2.42
CA GLU A 99 -18.52 -24.74 3.06
C GLU A 99 -18.18 -24.00 4.36
N LEU A 100 -18.99 -23.00 4.69
CA LEU A 100 -18.90 -22.21 5.91
C LEU A 100 -20.29 -22.05 6.51
N VAL A 101 -20.37 -22.19 7.83
CA VAL A 101 -21.55 -21.81 8.59
C VAL A 101 -21.12 -20.70 9.55
N LEU A 102 -21.68 -19.51 9.37
CA LEU A 102 -21.31 -18.30 10.10
C LEU A 102 -22.50 -17.77 10.89
N THR A 103 -22.23 -17.32 12.11
CA THR A 103 -23.19 -16.62 12.96
C THR A 103 -22.65 -15.23 13.29
N GLN A 104 -23.53 -14.27 13.53
CA GLN A 104 -23.13 -12.92 13.92
C GLN A 104 -23.49 -12.67 15.38
N LYS A 105 -22.51 -12.19 16.17
CA LYS A 105 -22.75 -11.74 17.54
C LYS A 105 -21.97 -10.46 17.79
N ALA A 106 -22.66 -9.42 18.26
CA ALA A 106 -22.06 -8.12 18.57
C ALA A 106 -21.18 -7.54 17.46
N GLY A 107 -21.61 -7.68 16.19
CA GLY A 107 -20.87 -7.16 15.03
C GLY A 107 -19.68 -7.99 14.57
N VAL A 108 -19.46 -9.18 15.16
CA VAL A 108 -18.44 -10.15 14.76
C VAL A 108 -19.12 -11.33 14.08
N LEU A 109 -18.69 -11.66 12.87
CA LEU A 109 -18.99 -12.94 12.24
C LEU A 109 -18.05 -14.00 12.77
N SER A 110 -18.58 -15.17 13.11
CA SER A 110 -17.77 -16.29 13.56
C SER A 110 -18.40 -17.62 13.19
N GLY A 111 -17.57 -18.61 12.97
CA GLY A 111 -18.02 -19.96 12.66
C GLY A 111 -16.90 -20.79 12.06
N GLY A 112 -17.26 -21.69 11.17
CA GLY A 112 -16.30 -22.58 10.54
C GLY A 112 -16.95 -23.52 9.55
N GLY A 113 -16.14 -24.44 9.07
CA GLY A 113 -16.55 -25.43 8.09
C GLY A 113 -15.32 -26.09 7.50
N LYS A 114 -15.31 -26.26 6.18
CA LYS A 114 -14.21 -26.88 5.45
C LYS A 114 -13.83 -26.08 4.22
N LEU A 115 -12.55 -26.12 3.89
CA LEU A 115 -12.02 -25.64 2.62
C LEU A 115 -11.04 -26.68 2.12
N GLN A 116 -11.30 -27.25 0.93
CA GLN A 116 -10.56 -28.36 0.34
C GLN A 116 -10.40 -29.53 1.32
N ASP A 117 -11.50 -29.92 1.96
CA ASP A 117 -11.58 -30.92 3.03
C ASP A 117 -10.79 -30.61 4.32
N VAL A 118 -10.09 -29.47 4.38
CA VAL A 118 -9.38 -29.00 5.58
C VAL A 118 -10.37 -28.30 6.50
N PRO A 119 -10.48 -28.70 7.78
CA PRO A 119 -11.28 -27.97 8.76
C PRO A 119 -10.76 -26.55 8.95
N ILE A 120 -11.67 -25.58 8.91
CA ILE A 120 -11.34 -24.17 9.13
C ILE A 120 -12.25 -23.52 10.16
N THR A 121 -11.71 -22.55 10.88
CA THR A 121 -12.49 -21.61 11.68
C THR A 121 -12.36 -20.22 11.08
N VAL A 122 -13.45 -19.46 11.17
CA VAL A 122 -13.55 -18.13 10.59
C VAL A 122 -13.97 -17.17 11.68
N THR A 123 -13.28 -16.03 11.74
CA THR A 123 -13.77 -14.84 12.42
C THR A 123 -13.69 -13.67 11.46
N ALA A 124 -14.70 -12.81 11.46
CA ALA A 124 -14.73 -11.64 10.60
C ALA A 124 -15.26 -10.43 11.34
N ARG A 125 -14.69 -9.26 11.06
CA ARG A 125 -15.12 -7.97 11.63
C ARG A 125 -15.36 -6.99 10.52
N ARG A 126 -16.28 -6.05 10.73
CA ARG A 126 -16.44 -4.94 9.79
C ARG A 126 -15.19 -4.06 9.86
N PRO A 127 -14.67 -3.58 8.71
CA PRO A 127 -13.62 -2.58 8.73
C PRO A 127 -14.04 -1.39 9.57
N ILE A 128 -13.10 -0.85 10.33
CA ILE A 128 -13.35 0.34 11.11
C ILE A 128 -13.59 1.49 10.13
N ALA A 129 -14.84 1.96 10.08
CA ALA A 129 -15.18 3.16 9.33
C ALA A 129 -14.70 4.39 10.12
N ARG A 130 -14.18 5.38 9.39
CA ARG A 130 -13.95 6.71 9.98
C ARG A 130 -15.29 7.20 10.57
N ARG A 131 -15.28 7.58 11.84
CA ARG A 131 -16.42 8.29 12.44
C ARG A 131 -16.60 9.62 11.72
N ALA A 132 -17.84 10.11 11.60
CA ALA A 132 -18.12 11.38 10.93
C ALA A 132 -17.16 12.49 11.44
N GLY A 133 -16.36 13.04 10.53
CA GLY A 133 -15.27 13.97 10.84
C GLY A 133 -14.39 14.23 9.61
N SER A 134 -13.67 15.35 9.62
CA SER A 134 -12.71 15.68 8.56
C SER A 134 -11.45 14.81 8.68
N PRO A 135 -10.66 14.69 7.59
CA PRO A 135 -9.27 14.25 7.65
C PRO A 135 -8.49 14.87 8.82
N THR A 136 -7.64 14.06 9.46
CA THR A 136 -6.78 14.47 10.56
C THR A 136 -5.35 14.60 10.06
N MET A 137 -4.65 15.62 10.56
CA MET A 137 -3.22 15.75 10.40
C MET A 137 -2.52 15.24 11.66
N HIS A 138 -1.66 14.24 11.51
CA HIS A 138 -0.88 13.62 12.58
C HIS A 138 0.55 14.13 12.51
N THR A 139 1.09 14.57 13.65
CA THR A 139 2.54 14.74 13.80
C THR A 139 3.07 13.53 14.54
N PHE A 140 3.93 12.74 13.90
CA PHE A 140 4.48 11.51 14.43
C PHE A 140 5.99 11.63 14.60
N GLU A 141 6.49 11.33 15.79
CA GLU A 141 7.92 11.31 16.11
C GLU A 141 8.35 9.84 16.32
N PRO A 142 9.15 9.26 15.41
CA PRO A 142 9.53 7.86 15.50
C PRO A 142 10.48 7.56 16.67
N THR A 143 10.16 6.52 17.43
CA THR A 143 11.00 6.00 18.53
C THR A 143 11.54 4.59 18.25
N ILE A 144 10.96 3.90 17.26
CA ILE A 144 11.36 2.57 16.82
C ILE A 144 11.51 2.64 15.30
N TYR A 145 12.53 1.95 14.79
CA TYR A 145 12.83 1.85 13.38
C TYR A 145 13.02 0.38 13.01
N TYR A 146 12.46 -0.02 11.88
CA TYR A 146 12.54 -1.41 11.41
C TYR A 146 13.43 -1.50 10.18
N SER A 147 14.26 -2.54 10.10
CA SER A 147 15.02 -2.89 8.88
C SER A 147 14.36 -4.07 8.14
N THR A 148 13.05 -4.22 8.32
CA THR A 148 12.23 -5.21 7.62
C THR A 148 10.87 -4.66 7.24
N PHE A 149 10.36 -5.10 6.09
CA PHE A 149 8.93 -5.02 5.74
C PHE A 149 8.26 -6.31 6.19
N SER A 150 7.35 -6.23 7.17
CA SER A 150 6.70 -7.43 7.71
C SER A 150 5.35 -7.12 8.36
N GLY A 151 4.41 -8.06 8.19
CA GLY A 151 3.16 -8.13 8.95
C GLY A 151 3.32 -8.25 10.47
N ALA A 152 4.48 -8.72 10.92
CA ALA A 152 4.77 -8.94 12.33
C ALA A 152 5.22 -7.65 13.07
N ASN A 153 5.57 -6.59 12.34
CA ASN A 153 5.98 -5.33 12.93
C ASN A 153 4.75 -4.61 13.53
N PRO A 154 4.72 -4.32 14.84
CA PRO A 154 3.60 -3.64 15.47
C PRO A 154 3.34 -2.26 14.82
N PRO A 155 2.08 -1.91 14.51
CA PRO A 155 1.73 -0.57 14.06
C PRO A 155 2.21 0.50 15.03
N ALA A 156 2.91 1.52 14.51
CA ALA A 156 3.34 2.67 15.28
C ALA A 156 2.21 3.72 15.42
N LEU A 157 1.33 3.81 14.41
CA LEU A 157 0.19 4.71 14.38
C LEU A 157 -0.90 4.14 13.47
N HIS A 158 -2.16 4.27 13.90
CA HIS A 158 -3.33 3.96 13.09
C HIS A 158 -3.87 5.25 12.46
N ILE A 159 -4.05 5.24 11.13
CA ILE A 159 -4.52 6.39 10.35
C ILE A 159 -5.70 5.98 9.46
N PHE A 160 -6.60 6.91 9.18
CA PHE A 160 -7.71 6.65 8.26
C PHE A 160 -7.39 7.16 6.86
N PRO A 161 -7.93 6.55 5.78
CA PRO A 161 -7.88 7.13 4.44
C PRO A 161 -8.36 8.60 4.45
N GLY A 162 -7.58 9.46 3.80
CA GLY A 162 -7.65 10.91 3.83
C GLY A 162 -6.72 11.58 4.87
N ASP A 163 -6.23 10.88 5.89
CA ASP A 163 -5.34 11.48 6.91
C ASP A 163 -3.96 11.81 6.33
N THR A 164 -3.35 12.85 6.90
CA THR A 164 -1.98 13.28 6.61
C THR A 164 -1.07 12.95 7.80
N VAL A 165 0.12 12.43 7.53
CA VAL A 165 1.17 12.21 8.53
C VAL A 165 2.35 13.11 8.22
N ARG A 166 2.82 13.84 9.23
CA ARG A 166 4.09 14.56 9.25
C ARG A 166 5.05 13.83 10.16
N THR A 167 6.18 13.41 9.64
CA THR A 167 7.20 12.63 10.35
C THR A 167 8.60 12.99 9.86
N LYS A 168 9.60 12.36 10.46
CA LYS A 168 10.98 12.36 9.99
C LYS A 168 11.44 10.94 9.65
N THR A 169 12.49 10.84 8.85
CA THR A 169 13.24 9.61 8.61
C THR A 169 14.67 9.75 9.10
N LEU A 170 15.34 8.63 9.38
CA LEU A 170 16.80 8.58 9.50
C LEU A 170 17.43 8.46 8.11
N ASP A 171 18.72 8.71 8.01
CA ASP A 171 19.51 8.29 6.84
C ASP A 171 19.71 6.76 6.80
N ALA A 172 20.20 6.22 5.67
CA ALA A 172 20.46 4.80 5.45
C ALA A 172 21.33 4.13 6.54
N TYR A 173 22.13 4.92 7.26
CA TYR A 173 23.03 4.47 8.33
C TYR A 173 22.48 4.74 9.73
N GLY A 174 21.21 5.14 9.84
CA GLY A 174 20.51 5.29 11.11
C GLY A 174 20.82 6.57 11.87
N ASN A 175 21.31 7.63 11.21
CA ASN A 175 21.52 8.92 11.85
C ASN A 175 20.35 9.87 11.61
N ASP A 176 20.03 10.67 12.63
CA ASP A 176 18.92 11.62 12.61
C ASP A 176 19.31 12.99 12.01
N GLU A 177 18.40 13.98 12.11
CA GLU A 177 18.61 15.35 11.64
C GLU A 177 19.77 16.09 12.34
N ASN A 178 20.16 15.63 13.53
CA ASN A 178 21.28 16.18 14.28
C ASN A 178 22.57 15.35 14.07
N GLY A 179 22.54 14.34 13.20
CA GLY A 179 23.65 13.41 12.98
C GLY A 179 23.85 12.43 14.14
N VAL A 180 22.87 12.27 15.04
CA VAL A 180 22.94 11.31 16.15
C VAL A 180 22.51 9.95 15.64
N HIS A 181 23.35 8.94 15.85
CA HIS A 181 23.05 7.55 15.51
C HIS A 181 21.96 6.98 16.43
N ARG A 182 20.82 6.55 15.87
CA ARG A 182 19.64 6.08 16.60
C ARG A 182 19.40 4.58 16.48
N THR A 183 19.88 3.94 15.42
CA THR A 183 19.69 2.53 15.14
C THR A 183 20.75 2.03 14.17
N LEU A 184 20.85 0.72 13.98
CA LEU A 184 21.78 0.10 13.03
C LEU A 184 21.51 0.55 11.59
N ALA A 185 22.56 0.56 10.77
CA ALA A 185 22.47 0.82 9.34
C ALA A 185 21.65 -0.26 8.60
N GLY A 186 21.22 0.06 7.37
CA GLY A 186 20.41 -0.80 6.53
C GLY A 186 18.99 -0.25 6.39
N ASN A 187 18.90 0.96 5.83
CA ASN A 187 17.68 1.65 5.41
C ASN A 187 16.57 1.57 6.50
N PRO A 188 16.82 2.08 7.71
CA PRO A 188 15.86 2.00 8.81
C PRO A 188 14.57 2.75 8.51
N GLN A 189 13.45 2.07 8.68
CA GLN A 189 12.13 2.53 8.27
C GLN A 189 11.35 3.18 9.42
N THR A 190 10.66 4.27 9.10
CA THR A 190 9.67 4.93 9.94
C THR A 190 8.27 4.35 9.68
N GLY A 191 7.56 4.00 10.75
CA GLY A 191 6.29 3.27 10.71
C GLY A 191 6.39 1.94 11.49
N PRO A 192 5.58 0.93 11.18
CA PRO A 192 4.52 0.92 10.17
C PRO A 192 3.29 1.76 10.55
N PHE A 193 2.72 2.43 9.57
CA PHE A 193 1.42 3.11 9.66
C PHE A 193 0.32 2.14 9.22
N TYR A 194 -0.61 1.84 10.13
CA TYR A 194 -1.76 0.99 9.82
C TYR A 194 -2.88 1.84 9.23
N VAL A 195 -3.22 1.60 7.97
CA VAL A 195 -4.26 2.31 7.22
C VAL A 195 -5.61 1.65 7.46
N GLU A 196 -6.43 2.24 8.33
CA GLU A 196 -7.73 1.72 8.69
C GLU A 196 -8.59 1.41 7.46
N SER A 197 -9.29 0.28 7.50
CA SER A 197 -10.12 -0.28 6.42
C SER A 197 -9.41 -0.76 5.15
N ALA A 198 -8.09 -0.62 5.04
CA ALA A 198 -7.31 -1.19 3.94
C ALA A 198 -7.24 -2.72 4.08
N MET A 199 -7.61 -3.43 3.03
CA MET A 199 -7.66 -4.90 3.00
C MET A 199 -6.90 -5.46 1.81
N VAL A 200 -6.55 -6.75 1.90
CA VAL A 200 -5.89 -7.46 0.81
C VAL A 200 -6.70 -7.33 -0.49
N GLY A 201 -6.05 -6.87 -1.55
CA GLY A 201 -6.68 -6.59 -2.85
C GLY A 201 -7.05 -5.11 -3.08
N ASP A 202 -6.99 -4.27 -2.06
CA ASP A 202 -6.96 -2.82 -2.23
C ASP A 202 -5.58 -2.34 -2.70
N THR A 203 -5.51 -1.05 -3.02
CA THR A 203 -4.27 -0.31 -3.21
C THR A 203 -4.33 0.96 -2.37
N ILE A 204 -3.29 1.22 -1.56
CA ILE A 204 -3.16 2.52 -0.90
C ILE A 204 -2.54 3.53 -1.86
N ALA A 205 -3.01 4.76 -1.84
CA ALA A 205 -2.43 5.89 -2.56
C ALA A 205 -1.72 6.80 -1.56
N VAL A 206 -0.40 6.91 -1.66
CA VAL A 206 0.44 7.69 -0.75
C VAL A 206 0.90 8.94 -1.49
N GLN A 207 0.24 10.06 -1.23
CA GLN A 207 0.56 11.35 -1.83
C GLN A 207 1.57 12.10 -0.97
N PHE A 208 2.77 12.32 -1.49
CA PHE A 208 3.82 13.04 -0.79
C PHE A 208 3.69 14.56 -0.98
N THR A 209 3.37 15.28 0.09
CA THR A 209 3.25 16.75 0.10
C THR A 209 4.51 17.45 0.57
N LYS A 210 5.42 16.72 1.24
CA LYS A 210 6.76 17.21 1.61
C LYS A 210 7.75 16.04 1.66
N ILE A 211 8.89 16.18 0.96
CA ILE A 211 10.08 15.35 1.15
C ILE A 211 11.27 16.29 1.09
N ARG A 212 11.87 16.62 2.23
CA ARG A 212 12.90 17.68 2.30
C ARG A 212 14.03 17.34 3.27
N PRO A 213 15.30 17.59 2.91
CA PRO A 213 16.43 17.46 3.81
C PRO A 213 16.25 18.26 5.10
N ASN A 214 16.41 17.62 6.25
CA ASN A 214 16.27 18.27 7.55
C ASN A 214 17.62 18.68 8.18
N ARG A 215 18.74 18.36 7.52
CA ARG A 215 20.10 18.79 7.88
C ARG A 215 20.90 19.29 6.67
N ASP A 216 22.04 19.95 6.94
CA ASP A 216 22.86 20.61 5.90
C ASP A 216 24.01 19.73 5.36
N THR A 217 24.06 18.46 5.75
CA THR A 217 25.05 17.49 5.26
C THR A 217 24.41 16.17 4.83
N ALA A 218 24.84 15.66 3.68
CA ALA A 218 24.48 14.34 3.18
C ALA A 218 25.74 13.48 3.04
N ILE A 219 25.58 12.16 3.01
CA ILE A 219 26.71 11.24 2.97
C ILE A 219 26.65 10.37 1.72
N GLN A 220 27.76 10.33 0.99
CA GLN A 220 28.02 9.40 -0.09
C GLN A 220 29.05 8.36 0.38
N TYR A 221 28.63 7.41 1.21
CA TYR A 221 29.48 6.33 1.77
C TYR A 221 30.34 5.53 0.76
N ARG A 222 30.01 5.50 -0.54
CA ARG A 222 30.86 4.86 -1.56
C ARG A 222 31.54 5.89 -2.47
N ALA A 223 32.86 5.76 -2.59
CA ALA A 223 33.71 6.58 -3.46
C ALA A 223 33.98 5.93 -4.84
N VAL A 224 33.36 4.78 -5.10
CA VAL A 224 33.49 4.00 -6.34
C VAL A 224 32.12 3.51 -6.78
N LEU A 225 31.99 3.11 -8.05
CA LEU A 225 30.80 2.45 -8.57
C LEU A 225 30.55 1.15 -7.79
N GLY A 226 29.27 0.86 -7.58
CA GLY A 226 28.82 -0.29 -6.81
C GLY A 226 29.29 -1.61 -7.45
N PRO A 227 29.60 -2.64 -6.65
CA PRO A 227 30.04 -3.95 -7.17
C PRO A 227 28.94 -4.67 -7.95
N ARG A 228 27.67 -4.30 -7.75
CA ARG A 228 26.51 -4.77 -8.50
C ARG A 228 26.06 -3.82 -9.61
N ALA A 229 26.62 -2.61 -9.66
CA ALA A 229 26.31 -1.68 -10.73
C ALA A 229 26.70 -2.25 -12.09
N VAL A 230 26.17 -1.67 -13.18
CA VAL A 230 26.44 -2.11 -14.56
C VAL A 230 27.87 -1.74 -15.00
N VAL A 231 28.88 -2.28 -14.31
CA VAL A 231 30.30 -2.21 -14.66
C VAL A 231 30.75 -3.58 -15.18
N PRO A 232 31.44 -3.64 -16.32
CA PRO A 232 32.06 -4.89 -16.76
C PRO A 232 33.05 -5.41 -15.72
N ALA A 233 33.15 -6.73 -15.54
CA ALA A 233 34.10 -7.33 -14.60
C ALA A 233 35.58 -6.98 -14.88
N THR A 234 35.89 -6.55 -16.11
CA THR A 234 37.20 -6.08 -16.54
C THR A 234 37.48 -4.62 -16.20
N TYR A 235 36.49 -3.89 -15.68
CA TYR A 235 36.65 -2.49 -15.29
C TYR A 235 37.30 -2.41 -13.90
N HIS A 236 38.53 -1.89 -13.87
CA HIS A 236 39.28 -1.72 -12.64
C HIS A 236 39.04 -0.33 -12.05
N GLN A 237 38.64 -0.28 -10.78
CA GLN A 237 38.44 0.96 -10.03
C GLN A 237 39.60 1.15 -9.06
N GLU A 238 40.24 2.32 -9.10
CA GLU A 238 41.27 2.71 -8.13
C GLU A 238 40.59 3.30 -6.88
N MET A 239 40.84 2.69 -5.73
CA MET A 239 40.38 3.23 -4.46
C MET A 239 41.32 4.33 -3.99
N VAL A 240 40.78 5.53 -3.77
CA VAL A 240 41.52 6.65 -3.19
C VAL A 240 41.37 6.60 -1.67
N GLN A 241 42.51 6.56 -0.97
CA GLN A 241 42.52 6.62 0.49
C GLN A 241 42.09 8.01 0.97
N ASP A 242 41.37 8.06 2.11
CA ASP A 242 40.90 9.29 2.74
C ASP A 242 39.99 10.18 1.87
N TRP A 243 39.27 9.58 0.91
CA TRP A 243 38.25 10.29 0.15
C TRP A 243 37.11 10.76 1.06
N SER A 244 36.74 12.04 0.98
CA SER A 244 35.62 12.56 1.77
C SER A 244 34.28 12.07 1.22
N HIS A 245 33.48 11.48 2.09
CA HIS A 245 32.12 11.03 1.80
C HIS A 245 31.07 12.11 2.12
N VAL A 246 31.48 13.27 2.63
CA VAL A 246 30.56 14.29 3.13
C VAL A 246 30.27 15.31 2.04
N TRP A 247 28.98 15.59 1.86
CA TRP A 247 28.48 16.65 0.99
C TRP A 247 27.82 17.73 1.83
N LYS A 248 28.09 18.99 1.48
CA LYS A 248 27.41 20.17 2.05
C LYS A 248 26.20 20.51 1.19
N LEU A 249 25.08 20.77 1.84
CA LEU A 249 23.83 21.17 1.22
C LEU A 249 23.57 22.65 1.50
N ASP A 250 23.27 23.40 0.44
CA ASP A 250 22.60 24.68 0.53
C ASP A 250 21.11 24.44 0.27
N ARG A 251 20.33 24.30 1.35
CA ARG A 251 18.90 23.96 1.29
C ARG A 251 18.04 25.11 0.76
N GLU A 252 18.50 26.35 0.87
CA GLU A 252 17.78 27.51 0.34
C GLU A 252 17.96 27.60 -1.19
N ARG A 253 19.18 27.38 -1.68
CA ARG A 253 19.47 27.37 -3.13
C ARG A 253 19.12 26.06 -3.79
N GLY A 254 18.91 24.99 -3.02
CA GLY A 254 18.59 23.66 -3.52
C GLY A 254 19.79 23.02 -4.22
N THR A 255 20.98 23.11 -3.63
CA THR A 255 22.22 22.55 -4.22
C THR A 255 23.07 21.77 -3.22
N ALA A 256 23.88 20.83 -3.72
CA ALA A 256 24.90 20.10 -2.97
C ALA A 256 26.30 20.27 -3.60
N THR A 257 27.32 20.34 -2.75
CA THR A 257 28.74 20.40 -3.15
C THR A 257 29.56 19.47 -2.24
N PRO A 258 30.62 18.81 -2.74
CA PRO A 258 31.51 18.02 -1.88
C PRO A 258 32.10 18.90 -0.77
N GLU A 259 32.17 18.41 0.46
CA GLU A 259 32.72 19.19 1.57
C GLU A 259 34.22 19.46 1.40
N GLN A 260 34.96 18.45 0.94
CA GLN A 260 36.41 18.48 0.73
C GLN A 260 36.73 18.04 -0.70
N PRO A 261 36.43 18.88 -1.71
CA PRO A 261 36.62 18.51 -3.11
C PRO A 261 38.11 18.51 -3.48
N SER A 262 38.50 17.60 -4.39
CA SER A 262 39.77 17.73 -5.11
C SER A 262 39.77 18.99 -6.00
N GLU A 263 40.95 19.43 -6.47
CA GLU A 263 41.07 20.55 -7.43
C GLU A 263 40.14 20.40 -8.65
N LYS A 264 39.94 19.16 -9.12
CA LYS A 264 39.12 18.85 -10.29
C LYS A 264 37.62 19.02 -10.03
N LEU A 265 37.18 18.95 -8.77
CA LEU A 265 35.78 18.98 -8.36
C LEU A 265 35.40 20.24 -7.58
N LYS A 266 36.32 21.20 -7.38
CA LYS A 266 36.05 22.45 -6.64
C LYS A 266 34.86 23.25 -7.17
N GLY A 267 34.59 23.17 -8.47
CA GLY A 267 33.45 23.82 -9.12
C GLY A 267 32.19 22.95 -9.23
N LEU A 268 32.21 21.71 -8.72
CA LEU A 268 31.08 20.80 -8.84
C LEU A 268 29.95 21.25 -7.92
N THR A 269 28.78 21.51 -8.51
CA THR A 269 27.54 21.80 -7.80
C THR A 269 26.42 20.97 -8.43
N ILE A 270 25.72 20.20 -7.61
CA ILE A 270 24.60 19.35 -8.03
C ILE A 270 23.30 19.97 -7.52
N LYS A 271 22.25 19.98 -8.36
CA LYS A 271 20.92 20.42 -7.94
C LYS A 271 20.28 19.33 -7.08
N LEU A 272 19.70 19.71 -5.95
CA LEU A 272 18.93 18.80 -5.12
C LEU A 272 17.66 18.35 -5.84
N ALA A 273 17.33 17.08 -5.67
CA ALA A 273 16.07 16.49 -6.07
C ALA A 273 15.67 15.47 -4.99
N PRO A 274 15.22 15.95 -3.81
CA PRO A 274 14.98 15.08 -2.67
C PRO A 274 13.89 14.04 -2.94
N MET A 275 14.15 12.82 -2.48
CA MET A 275 13.31 11.65 -2.72
C MET A 275 13.44 10.65 -1.56
N LEU A 276 12.50 9.69 -1.50
CA LEU A 276 12.56 8.53 -0.59
C LEU A 276 12.87 7.27 -1.39
N GLY A 277 13.95 6.59 -1.03
CA GLY A 277 14.40 5.35 -1.66
C GLY A 277 13.51 4.19 -1.22
N CYS A 278 13.22 4.14 0.08
CA CYS A 278 12.36 3.15 0.69
C CYS A 278 10.95 3.66 0.94
N VAL A 279 9.98 3.11 0.22
CA VAL A 279 8.56 3.20 0.57
C VAL A 279 7.91 1.85 0.30
N GLY A 280 7.35 1.24 1.33
CA GLY A 280 6.81 -0.12 1.21
C GLY A 280 5.67 -0.41 2.16
N VAL A 281 5.00 -1.52 1.91
CA VAL A 281 3.97 -2.11 2.76
C VAL A 281 4.45 -3.48 3.25
N ALA A 282 3.74 -4.09 4.21
CA ALA A 282 4.01 -5.47 4.55
C ALA A 282 3.79 -6.39 3.33
N PRO A 283 4.76 -7.28 3.03
CA PRO A 283 4.66 -8.22 1.93
C PRO A 283 3.60 -9.28 2.21
N TYR A 284 3.33 -10.13 1.23
CA TYR A 284 2.34 -11.17 1.33
C TYR A 284 2.59 -12.19 2.45
N GLN A 285 1.50 -12.76 2.95
CA GLN A 285 1.51 -13.85 3.93
C GLN A 285 2.35 -13.50 5.18
N PHE A 286 3.21 -14.43 5.61
CA PHE A 286 4.12 -14.28 6.75
C PHE A 286 5.53 -13.90 6.31
N GLN A 287 5.69 -13.33 5.12
CA GLN A 287 7.00 -12.90 4.65
C GLN A 287 7.51 -11.73 5.51
N SER A 288 8.84 -11.68 5.60
CA SER A 288 9.58 -10.55 6.15
C SER A 288 10.73 -10.30 5.18
N ALA A 289 10.68 -9.17 4.47
CA ALA A 289 11.75 -8.76 3.56
C ALA A 289 12.69 -7.80 4.28
N ASN A 290 14.00 -7.88 4.03
CA ASN A 290 14.94 -6.87 4.50
C ASN A 290 14.72 -5.57 3.73
N THR A 291 15.02 -4.42 4.34
CA THR A 291 14.80 -3.09 3.76
C THR A 291 15.74 -2.71 2.63
N SER A 292 16.74 -3.53 2.31
CA SER A 292 17.54 -3.43 1.07
C SER A 292 16.93 -4.21 -0.10
N HIS A 293 15.69 -4.69 0.03
CA HIS A 293 14.99 -5.39 -1.04
C HIS A 293 13.77 -4.59 -1.46
N LEU A 294 13.35 -4.87 -2.69
CA LEU A 294 12.14 -4.36 -3.28
C LEU A 294 11.34 -5.49 -3.92
N GLY A 295 10.09 -5.18 -4.24
CA GLY A 295 9.20 -6.12 -4.89
C GLY A 295 7.82 -5.52 -5.11
N GLN A 296 6.83 -6.39 -5.26
CA GLN A 296 5.46 -5.93 -5.50
C GLN A 296 4.91 -5.08 -4.33
N TYR A 297 5.49 -5.22 -3.14
CA TYR A 297 5.15 -4.50 -1.91
C TYR A 297 5.80 -3.09 -1.82
N GLY A 298 6.47 -2.63 -2.87
CA GLY A 298 7.33 -1.46 -2.84
C GLY A 298 8.70 -1.86 -2.32
N GLY A 299 9.17 -1.18 -1.28
CA GLY A 299 10.46 -1.46 -0.65
C GLY A 299 11.51 -0.43 -1.03
N ASN A 300 12.77 -0.86 -1.19
CA ASN A 300 13.87 -0.01 -1.65
C ASN A 300 13.76 0.26 -3.16
N LEU A 301 12.82 1.13 -3.53
CA LEU A 301 12.53 1.43 -4.93
C LEU A 301 13.64 2.25 -5.58
N ASP A 302 14.34 3.10 -4.81
CA ASP A 302 15.41 4.00 -5.27
C ASP A 302 15.08 4.65 -6.61
N TYR A 303 13.84 5.14 -6.71
CA TYR A 303 13.34 5.77 -7.91
C TYR A 303 13.24 7.27 -7.67
N ASN A 304 14.11 8.03 -8.32
CA ASN A 304 14.25 9.48 -8.14
C ASN A 304 13.01 10.33 -8.47
N GLN A 305 11.91 9.70 -8.92
CA GLN A 305 10.60 10.34 -9.06
C GLN A 305 9.71 10.15 -7.82
N ILE A 306 10.08 9.37 -6.79
CA ILE A 306 9.36 9.30 -5.51
C ILE A 306 9.72 10.51 -4.66
N ARG A 307 9.21 11.67 -5.10
CA ARG A 307 9.51 13.01 -4.58
C ARG A 307 8.23 13.77 -4.22
N GLU A 308 8.40 14.94 -3.59
CA GLU A 308 7.30 15.88 -3.33
C GLU A 308 6.46 16.12 -4.59
N GLY A 309 5.14 15.99 -4.47
CA GLY A 309 4.17 16.08 -5.58
C GLY A 309 3.84 14.75 -6.26
N THR A 310 4.47 13.64 -5.86
CA THR A 310 4.20 12.31 -6.41
C THR A 310 3.22 11.55 -5.53
N THR A 311 2.31 10.81 -6.16
CA THR A 311 1.48 9.81 -5.47
C THR A 311 1.98 8.43 -5.83
N LEU A 312 2.42 7.66 -4.84
CA LEU A 312 2.82 6.26 -4.98
C LEU A 312 1.65 5.35 -4.59
N TYR A 313 1.35 4.39 -5.43
CA TYR A 313 0.29 3.42 -5.25
C TYR A 313 0.91 2.06 -4.91
N LEU A 314 0.59 1.57 -3.72
CA LEU A 314 1.10 0.30 -3.21
C LEU A 314 -0.05 -0.68 -3.02
N PRO A 315 0.05 -1.88 -3.64
CA PRO A 315 -0.83 -2.99 -3.35
C PRO A 315 -0.96 -3.28 -1.86
N VAL A 316 -2.16 -3.61 -1.39
CA VAL A 316 -2.37 -4.06 0.00
C VAL A 316 -2.32 -5.58 0.05
N TYR A 317 -1.36 -6.11 0.81
CA TYR A 317 -1.14 -7.55 0.97
C TYR A 317 -1.41 -8.07 2.37
N GLN A 318 -1.46 -7.18 3.34
CA GLN A 318 -1.89 -7.46 4.70
C GLN A 318 -2.87 -6.38 5.17
N ALA A 319 -3.69 -6.71 6.15
CA ALA A 319 -4.63 -5.77 6.73
C ALA A 319 -3.92 -4.49 7.20
N GLY A 320 -4.48 -3.34 6.86
CA GLY A 320 -3.91 -2.04 7.17
C GLY A 320 -2.70 -1.64 6.34
N ALA A 321 -2.28 -2.46 5.36
CA ALA A 321 -1.08 -2.30 4.53
C ALA A 321 0.26 -2.33 5.31
N LEU A 322 0.35 -1.68 6.47
CA LEU A 322 1.56 -1.50 7.27
C LEU A 322 2.61 -0.72 6.48
N LEU A 323 2.21 0.49 6.05
CA LEU A 323 3.04 1.40 5.26
C LEU A 323 4.26 1.85 6.07
N THR A 324 5.44 1.82 5.46
CA THR A 324 6.66 2.43 6.02
C THR A 324 7.34 3.34 5.01
N VAL A 325 8.10 4.30 5.51
CA VAL A 325 8.88 5.25 4.72
C VAL A 325 10.29 5.40 5.32
N GLY A 326 11.30 5.56 4.47
CA GLY A 326 12.68 5.70 4.91
C GLY A 326 13.63 5.99 3.76
N ASP A 327 14.93 5.91 4.04
CA ASP A 327 16.00 6.01 3.06
C ASP A 327 15.95 7.30 2.23
N GLY A 328 16.15 8.43 2.90
CA GLY A 328 16.08 9.73 2.23
C GLY A 328 17.32 10.01 1.41
N HIS A 329 17.16 10.40 0.14
CA HIS A 329 18.28 10.88 -0.68
C HIS A 329 18.10 12.35 -1.04
N ALA A 330 19.13 13.16 -0.81
CA ALA A 330 19.12 14.57 -1.20
C ALA A 330 19.07 14.73 -2.73
N VAL A 331 19.67 13.77 -3.43
CA VAL A 331 19.64 13.59 -4.88
C VAL A 331 20.14 12.17 -5.19
N GLN A 332 19.58 11.56 -6.22
CA GLN A 332 20.00 10.27 -6.75
C GLN A 332 20.03 10.33 -8.28
N GLY A 333 21.05 9.73 -8.88
CA GLY A 333 21.11 9.51 -10.33
C GLY A 333 20.34 8.24 -10.72
N ASP A 334 19.96 8.14 -11.99
CA ASP A 334 19.32 6.95 -12.55
C ASP A 334 20.23 5.72 -12.38
N GLY A 335 19.63 4.59 -11.99
CA GLY A 335 20.29 3.32 -11.78
C GLY A 335 21.05 3.20 -10.46
N GLU A 336 21.14 4.28 -9.68
CA GLU A 336 21.82 4.30 -8.39
C GLU A 336 23.20 3.61 -8.44
N ILE A 337 24.01 3.94 -9.45
CA ILE A 337 25.16 3.12 -9.85
C ILE A 337 26.31 3.03 -8.82
N THR A 338 26.25 3.81 -7.74
CA THR A 338 27.15 3.66 -6.59
C THR A 338 26.60 2.68 -5.54
N GLY A 339 25.33 2.27 -5.64
CA GLY A 339 24.56 1.49 -4.65
C GLY A 339 24.06 2.34 -3.48
N GLN A 340 23.83 3.62 -3.75
CA GLN A 340 23.38 4.67 -2.81
C GLN A 340 23.25 6.02 -3.51
N GLY A 341 22.37 6.88 -3.00
CA GLY A 341 22.29 8.30 -3.34
C GLY A 341 23.20 9.18 -2.48
N LEU A 342 22.84 10.47 -2.38
CA LEU A 342 23.31 11.33 -1.29
C LEU A 342 22.43 11.13 -0.05
N GLU A 343 22.83 10.19 0.80
CA GLU A 343 22.04 9.73 1.95
C GLU A 343 21.85 10.80 3.02
N ILE A 344 20.60 10.96 3.47
CA ILE A 344 20.24 11.99 4.45
C ILE A 344 18.90 11.69 5.15
N SER A 345 18.76 12.19 6.38
CA SER A 345 17.48 12.25 7.08
C SER A 345 16.55 13.30 6.44
N MET A 346 15.25 13.01 6.43
CA MET A 346 14.24 13.85 5.77
C MET A 346 13.13 14.24 6.72
N ASP A 347 12.59 15.44 6.53
CA ASP A 347 11.21 15.73 6.91
C ASP A 347 10.29 15.19 5.82
N VAL A 348 9.28 14.41 6.21
CA VAL A 348 8.31 13.80 5.28
C VAL A 348 6.89 14.18 5.71
N GLU A 349 6.09 14.59 4.74
CA GLU A 349 4.64 14.73 4.89
C GLU A 349 3.94 13.99 3.75
N PHE A 350 2.99 13.12 4.11
CA PHE A 350 2.21 12.36 3.15
C PHE A 350 0.75 12.21 3.57
N THR A 351 -0.15 12.17 2.60
CA THR A 351 -1.56 11.83 2.78
C THR A 351 -1.81 10.45 2.20
N VAL A 352 -2.54 9.60 2.92
CA VAL A 352 -2.90 8.26 2.45
C VAL A 352 -4.36 8.21 2.07
N ASP A 353 -4.70 7.69 0.90
CA ASP A 353 -6.06 7.31 0.51
C ASP A 353 -6.11 5.83 0.11
N LEU A 354 -7.31 5.33 -0.17
CA LEU A 354 -7.56 3.92 -0.44
C LEU A 354 -8.35 3.73 -1.74
N VAL A 355 -7.71 3.10 -2.72
CA VAL A 355 -8.35 2.66 -3.96
C VAL A 355 -8.87 1.24 -3.76
N ARG A 356 -10.20 1.10 -3.76
CA ARG A 356 -10.88 -0.16 -3.42
C ARG A 356 -10.87 -1.15 -4.58
N ASP A 357 -10.63 -2.42 -4.24
CA ASP A 357 -10.76 -3.56 -5.15
C ASP A 357 -10.02 -3.38 -6.49
N GLN A 358 -8.87 -2.70 -6.43
CA GLN A 358 -8.05 -2.36 -7.58
C GLN A 358 -6.60 -2.70 -7.27
N LEU A 359 -6.20 -3.91 -7.63
CA LEU A 359 -4.84 -4.41 -7.47
C LEU A 359 -4.20 -4.54 -8.85
N LEU A 360 -3.12 -3.79 -9.12
CA LEU A 360 -2.23 -4.02 -10.28
C LEU A 360 -1.16 -5.07 -10.00
N ASP A 361 -1.00 -5.45 -8.73
CA ASP A 361 0.02 -6.37 -8.24
C ASP A 361 1.47 -5.93 -8.51
N GLN A 362 1.67 -4.62 -8.64
CA GLN A 362 2.95 -3.94 -8.77
C GLN A 362 2.82 -2.51 -8.21
N PRO A 363 3.90 -1.92 -7.68
CA PRO A 363 3.96 -0.49 -7.39
C PRO A 363 3.77 0.31 -8.69
N TRP A 364 3.04 1.41 -8.59
CA TRP A 364 3.00 2.40 -9.65
C TRP A 364 2.83 3.78 -9.04
N ALA A 365 3.23 4.82 -9.76
CA ALA A 365 3.19 6.18 -9.28
C ALA A 365 2.60 7.11 -10.34
N GLU A 366 2.13 8.26 -9.89
CA GLU A 366 1.81 9.36 -10.78
C GLU A 366 2.31 10.69 -10.23
N ASN A 367 2.69 11.57 -11.16
CA ASN A 367 2.93 12.99 -10.89
C ASN A 367 2.13 13.82 -11.89
N ASP A 368 2.38 15.12 -12.00
CA ASP A 368 1.62 16.00 -12.90
C ASP A 368 1.75 15.62 -14.39
N GLU A 369 2.84 14.94 -14.75
CA GLU A 369 3.21 14.68 -16.14
C GLU A 369 2.98 13.23 -16.58
N PHE A 370 3.25 12.26 -15.70
CA PHE A 370 3.32 10.84 -16.07
C PHE A 370 2.47 9.95 -15.17
N ILE A 371 1.98 8.86 -15.77
CA ILE A 371 1.74 7.60 -15.07
C ILE A 371 3.01 6.76 -15.22
N MET A 372 3.44 6.11 -14.14
CA MET A 372 4.74 5.44 -14.03
C MET A 372 4.52 4.07 -13.36
N VAL A 373 4.80 2.96 -14.03
CA VAL A 373 4.57 1.61 -13.52
C VAL A 373 5.89 0.89 -13.32
N SER A 374 6.12 0.38 -12.12
CA SER A 374 7.34 -0.31 -11.74
C SER A 374 7.38 -1.75 -12.24
N GLY A 375 8.45 -2.11 -12.93
CA GLY A 375 8.86 -3.47 -13.19
C GLY A 375 10.08 -3.82 -12.36
N ILE A 376 9.96 -4.87 -11.55
CA ILE A 376 10.99 -5.31 -10.61
C ILE A 376 11.30 -6.77 -10.94
N GLY A 377 12.57 -7.10 -11.14
CA GLY A 377 13.00 -8.46 -11.49
C GLY A 377 14.43 -8.74 -11.06
N GLY A 378 14.89 -9.97 -11.20
CA GLY A 378 16.27 -10.36 -10.87
C GLY A 378 17.31 -9.87 -11.89
N SER A 379 16.87 -9.19 -12.96
CA SER A 379 17.74 -8.59 -13.98
C SER A 379 17.07 -7.40 -14.64
N LEU A 380 17.87 -6.53 -15.27
CA LEU A 380 17.35 -5.39 -16.07
C LEU A 380 16.37 -5.83 -17.17
N SER A 381 16.66 -6.93 -17.86
CA SER A 381 15.78 -7.45 -18.93
C SER A 381 14.43 -7.89 -18.38
N GLU A 382 14.44 -8.64 -17.28
CA GLU A 382 13.22 -9.10 -16.61
C GLU A 382 12.42 -7.93 -16.02
N ALA A 383 13.10 -6.97 -15.39
CA ALA A 383 12.48 -5.74 -14.88
C ALA A 383 11.80 -4.95 -16.02
N LEU A 384 12.44 -4.83 -17.19
CA LEU A 384 11.87 -4.18 -18.37
C LEU A 384 10.62 -4.91 -18.89
N GLU A 385 10.63 -6.24 -18.93
CA GLU A 385 9.48 -7.05 -19.30
C GLU A 385 8.31 -6.81 -18.34
N PHE A 386 8.56 -6.81 -17.04
CA PHE A 386 7.54 -6.54 -16.02
C PHE A 386 7.00 -5.12 -16.09
N ALA A 387 7.85 -4.12 -16.34
CA ALA A 387 7.42 -2.72 -16.47
C ALA A 387 6.49 -2.54 -17.68
N SER A 388 6.86 -3.15 -18.81
CA SER A 388 6.10 -3.14 -20.06
C SER A 388 4.73 -3.80 -19.88
N ALA A 389 4.72 -5.00 -19.29
CA ALA A 389 3.50 -5.75 -19.00
C ALA A 389 2.61 -5.01 -17.98
N GLY A 390 3.22 -4.42 -16.95
CA GLY A 390 2.54 -3.63 -15.93
C GLY A 390 1.79 -2.43 -16.53
N LEU A 391 2.46 -1.62 -17.35
CA LEU A 391 1.84 -0.46 -17.98
C LEU A 391 0.74 -0.86 -18.99
N SER A 392 0.95 -1.96 -19.73
CA SER A 392 -0.08 -2.57 -20.57
C SER A 392 -1.33 -2.98 -19.76
N ASN A 393 -1.13 -3.66 -18.63
CA ASN A 393 -2.21 -4.06 -17.72
C ASN A 393 -2.91 -2.86 -17.07
N TRP A 394 -2.17 -1.80 -16.77
CA TRP A 394 -2.73 -0.54 -16.29
C TRP A 394 -3.65 0.09 -17.34
N LEU A 395 -3.20 0.22 -18.59
CA LEU A 395 -4.04 0.74 -19.69
C LEU A 395 -5.30 -0.10 -19.92
N LYS A 396 -5.16 -1.43 -19.89
CA LYS A 396 -6.28 -2.35 -19.95
C LYS A 396 -7.27 -2.12 -18.80
N SER A 397 -6.78 -1.93 -17.58
CA SER A 397 -7.63 -1.80 -16.39
C SER A 397 -8.34 -0.45 -16.31
N TYR A 398 -7.62 0.64 -16.59
CA TYR A 398 -8.11 2.01 -16.39
C TYR A 398 -8.78 2.61 -17.63
N TYR A 399 -8.38 2.18 -18.83
CA TYR A 399 -8.92 2.68 -20.12
C TYR A 399 -9.67 1.60 -20.91
N ARG A 400 -9.70 0.35 -20.45
CA ARG A 400 -10.39 -0.78 -21.12
C ARG A 400 -9.92 -1.02 -22.56
N LEU A 401 -8.67 -0.66 -22.85
CA LEU A 401 -8.09 -0.88 -24.16
C LEU A 401 -7.86 -2.37 -24.41
N ASN A 402 -8.10 -2.81 -25.63
CA ASN A 402 -7.71 -4.13 -26.10
C ASN A 402 -6.21 -4.16 -26.51
N SER A 403 -5.68 -5.35 -26.79
CA SER A 403 -4.25 -5.53 -27.09
C SER A 403 -3.75 -4.72 -28.29
N ALA A 404 -4.56 -4.56 -29.35
CA ALA A 404 -4.16 -3.80 -30.53
C ALA A 404 -4.13 -2.28 -30.25
N GLU A 405 -5.07 -1.79 -29.45
CA GLU A 405 -5.12 -0.39 -29.01
C GLU A 405 -3.94 -0.08 -28.09
N ILE A 406 -3.66 -0.94 -27.10
CA ILE A 406 -2.51 -0.79 -26.21
C ILE A 406 -1.21 -0.77 -27.01
N ALA A 407 -1.02 -1.71 -27.94
CA ALA A 407 0.16 -1.74 -28.80
C ALA A 407 0.30 -0.44 -29.61
N THR A 408 -0.79 0.07 -30.17
CA THR A 408 -0.80 1.32 -30.94
C THR A 408 -0.37 2.52 -30.09
N VAL A 409 -0.89 2.62 -28.86
CA VAL A 409 -0.52 3.68 -27.92
C VAL A 409 0.95 3.54 -27.51
N LEU A 410 1.33 2.39 -26.94
CA LEU A 410 2.64 2.21 -26.33
C LEU A 410 3.79 2.29 -27.34
N ALA A 411 3.60 1.82 -28.58
CA ALA A 411 4.63 1.90 -29.62
C ALA A 411 5.11 3.35 -29.89
N ASN A 412 4.30 4.36 -29.58
CA ASN A 412 4.59 5.76 -29.90
C ASN A 412 4.75 6.66 -28.67
N SER A 413 4.50 6.17 -27.45
CA SER A 413 4.41 7.04 -26.26
C SER A 413 5.02 6.48 -24.98
N ILE A 414 5.56 5.26 -24.98
CA ILE A 414 6.19 4.69 -23.79
C ILE A 414 7.59 5.27 -23.59
N HIS A 415 7.93 5.54 -22.33
CA HIS A 415 9.28 5.90 -21.88
C HIS A 415 9.73 4.92 -20.80
N TYR A 416 11.03 4.71 -20.64
CA TYR A 416 11.57 3.90 -19.56
C TYR A 416 12.61 4.67 -18.78
N ASP A 417 12.56 4.53 -17.46
CA ASP A 417 13.65 4.92 -16.57
C ASP A 417 14.28 3.66 -15.98
N VAL A 418 15.60 3.64 -15.85
CA VAL A 418 16.28 2.66 -14.98
C VAL A 418 16.35 3.31 -13.60
N ALA A 419 15.54 2.82 -12.66
CA ALA A 419 15.44 3.40 -11.33
C ALA A 419 16.68 3.01 -10.51
N GLU A 420 16.91 1.70 -10.33
CA GLU A 420 18.09 1.19 -9.63
C GLU A 420 18.55 -0.17 -10.20
N VAL A 421 19.85 -0.44 -10.02
CA VAL A 421 20.52 -1.72 -10.31
C VAL A 421 21.58 -2.06 -9.23
N GLY A 422 21.54 -1.36 -8.11
CA GLY A 422 22.51 -1.48 -7.03
C GLY A 422 22.17 -2.62 -6.07
N ASP A 423 20.89 -2.94 -6.00
CA ASP A 423 20.28 -3.85 -5.03
C ASP A 423 20.17 -5.29 -5.52
N PRO A 424 19.61 -6.21 -4.70
CA PRO A 424 19.44 -7.61 -5.08
C PRO A 424 18.51 -7.80 -6.27
N GLU A 425 17.50 -6.94 -6.42
CA GLU A 425 16.63 -6.87 -7.59
C GLU A 425 17.04 -5.68 -8.48
N ALA A 426 16.55 -5.64 -9.71
CA ALA A 426 16.68 -4.50 -10.61
C ALA A 426 15.30 -3.84 -10.80
N HIS A 427 15.29 -2.52 -10.92
CA HIS A 427 14.07 -1.74 -11.07
C HIS A 427 14.07 -0.90 -12.34
N VAL A 428 13.10 -1.16 -13.21
CA VAL A 428 12.82 -0.38 -14.43
C VAL A 428 11.40 0.15 -14.34
N VAL A 429 11.19 1.42 -14.71
CA VAL A 429 9.87 2.06 -14.65
C VAL A 429 9.40 2.40 -16.04
N ALA A 430 8.25 1.87 -16.45
CA ALA A 430 7.59 2.22 -17.71
C ALA A 430 6.66 3.41 -17.47
N LYS A 431 6.79 4.47 -18.27
CA LYS A 431 6.01 5.70 -18.15
C LYS A 431 5.24 6.03 -19.40
N ILE A 432 4.09 6.66 -19.22
CA ILE A 432 3.30 7.27 -20.30
C ILE A 432 2.89 8.70 -19.92
N PRO A 433 3.04 9.69 -20.82
CA PRO A 433 2.60 11.04 -20.55
C PRO A 433 1.08 11.12 -20.35
N LYS A 434 0.63 11.83 -19.32
CA LYS A 434 -0.79 12.11 -19.09
C LYS A 434 -1.41 12.91 -20.24
N SER A 435 -0.63 13.67 -21.00
CA SER A 435 -1.08 14.36 -22.21
C SER A 435 -1.53 13.41 -23.33
N VAL A 436 -0.94 12.21 -23.43
CA VAL A 436 -1.37 11.15 -24.34
C VAL A 436 -2.67 10.54 -23.82
N LEU A 437 -2.72 10.20 -22.53
CA LEU A 437 -3.89 9.61 -21.89
C LEU A 437 -5.15 10.48 -21.98
N LYS A 438 -5.01 11.81 -21.88
CA LYS A 438 -6.12 12.78 -22.01
C LYS A 438 -6.82 12.76 -23.38
N GLN A 439 -6.18 12.19 -24.41
CA GLN A 439 -6.76 12.06 -25.74
C GLN A 439 -7.64 10.81 -25.88
N LEU A 440 -7.57 9.89 -24.91
CA LEU A 440 -8.32 8.64 -24.92
C LEU A 440 -9.64 8.83 -24.14
N PRO A 441 -10.74 8.22 -24.60
CA PRO A 441 -11.98 8.24 -23.83
C PRO A 441 -11.77 7.48 -22.51
N LYS A 442 -12.01 8.15 -21.38
CA LYS A 442 -12.01 7.47 -20.08
C LYS A 442 -13.35 6.78 -19.91
N PRO A 443 -13.40 5.45 -19.76
CA PRO A 443 -14.66 4.76 -19.51
C PRO A 443 -15.29 5.28 -18.21
N GLU A 444 -16.63 5.28 -18.14
CA GLU A 444 -17.31 5.58 -16.88
C GLU A 444 -16.79 4.64 -15.78
N PRO A 445 -16.56 5.15 -14.56
CA PRO A 445 -16.10 4.32 -13.45
C PRO A 445 -17.06 3.14 -13.30
N PRO A 446 -16.57 1.88 -13.32
CA PRO A 446 -17.45 0.74 -13.14
C PRO A 446 -18.14 0.87 -11.79
N SER A 447 -19.45 0.66 -11.75
CA SER A 447 -20.19 0.69 -10.49
C SER A 447 -19.72 -0.37 -9.49
N THR A 448 -19.09 -1.47 -9.94
CA THR A 448 -18.52 -2.54 -9.07
C THR A 448 -17.74 -3.62 -9.88
N MET A 449 -16.75 -3.28 -10.72
CA MET A 449 -15.98 -4.32 -11.42
C MET A 449 -14.67 -3.77 -12.00
N PHE A 450 -13.55 -4.01 -11.31
CA PHE A 450 -12.23 -4.01 -11.94
C PHE A 450 -11.75 -5.45 -12.11
N CYS A 451 -11.55 -5.84 -13.35
CA CYS A 451 -11.10 -7.16 -13.78
C CYS A 451 -9.68 -7.05 -14.35
N GLN A 452 -8.74 -7.84 -13.85
CA GLN A 452 -7.41 -8.02 -14.44
C GLN A 452 -7.30 -9.44 -15.03
N ALA A 453 -6.56 -9.65 -16.11
CA ALA A 453 -6.12 -10.98 -16.54
C ALA A 453 -4.62 -11.06 -16.19
N PRO A 454 -4.12 -12.00 -15.37
CA PRO A 454 -4.44 -13.44 -15.24
C PRO A 454 -5.62 -13.84 -14.32
N TRP A 455 -6.43 -12.89 -13.85
CA TRP A 455 -7.38 -13.07 -12.74
C TRP A 455 -8.87 -13.26 -13.13
N GLY A 456 -9.13 -13.66 -14.38
CA GLY A 456 -10.45 -14.14 -14.85
C GLY A 456 -11.52 -13.06 -15.07
N CYS A 457 -12.06 -13.00 -16.29
CA CYS A 457 -13.36 -12.40 -16.56
C CYS A 457 -14.39 -13.55 -16.62
N ALA A 458 -15.55 -13.40 -15.96
CA ALA A 458 -16.69 -14.20 -16.36
C ALA A 458 -17.23 -13.56 -17.66
N ASP A 459 -17.27 -14.33 -18.73
CA ASP A 459 -18.12 -14.02 -19.87
C ASP A 459 -19.57 -13.91 -19.37
N ASN A 460 -20.31 -12.95 -19.94
CA ASN A 460 -21.73 -12.68 -19.66
C ASN A 460 -22.59 -13.93 -19.46
#